data_AF-A0A914T7T7-F1
#
_entry.id   AF-A0A914T7T7-F1
#
_cell.length_a   1.000
_cell.length_b   1.000
_cell.length_c   1.000
_cell.angle_alpha   90.00
_cell.angle_beta   90.00
_cell.angle_gamma   90.00
#
_symmetry.space_group_name_H-M   'P 1'
#
loop_
_entity.id
_entity.type
_entity.pdbx_description
1 polymer ?
#
loop_
_entity_poly.entity_id
_entity_poly.type
_entity_poly.pdbx_seq_one_letter_code
_entity_poly.pdbx_strand_id
1 'polypeptide(L)'
;MKKTEQLPVYETPTFSDLTSAGNCHSECQGGCSASNSAAACFACKHFTQSLRNRAGFKCVERCDDGFYQDNDKCKICSIHCKTCVKAEQCVTCHGAQLLIDVDHFGHFDHGQCVDSCPQGLISDYDSNLLQSRCVLKKNPCSRGYYEDERKNCVACDESCSTCHGPGSLKCDECAQGYSNTTYGFCRPCCGQTLNDEHCEDCSSPHKNPISSSSGNHPSIFKTFFIAITSIAIFISLIYGCMKCFDDGILSPLAYFTRSNDNEYSQLNSALQDEDSDDDEDYDSDEEELFKVPTEKQKPQQPTDLTSIITR
;
A
#
# COMPACT_ATOMS: atom_id res chain seq x y z
N MET A 1 22.69 65.62 3.05
CA MET A 1 21.38 64.94 2.90
C MET A 1 21.65 63.46 2.63
N LYS A 2 21.63 62.61 3.65
CA LYS A 2 21.60 61.14 3.48
C LYS A 2 20.17 60.70 3.79
N LYS A 3 19.49 60.12 2.80
CA LYS A 3 18.12 59.60 2.92
C LYS A 3 18.24 58.20 3.51
N THR A 4 17.75 58.01 4.72
CA THR A 4 17.67 56.71 5.38
C THR A 4 16.50 55.95 4.77
N GLU A 5 16.79 54.83 4.12
CA GLU A 5 15.79 53.91 3.56
C GLU A 5 15.42 52.90 4.66
N GLN A 6 14.18 52.96 5.15
CA GLN A 6 13.63 52.01 6.12
C GLN A 6 13.12 50.78 5.36
N LEU A 7 13.65 49.60 5.68
CA LEU A 7 13.11 48.32 5.24
C LEU A 7 11.70 48.09 5.83
N PRO A 8 10.78 47.44 5.10
CA PRO A 8 9.44 47.17 5.58
C PRO A 8 9.47 46.06 6.64
N VAL A 9 8.83 46.34 7.78
CA VAL A 9 8.57 45.38 8.84
C VAL A 9 7.61 44.33 8.30
N TYR A 10 8.03 43.06 8.29
CA TYR A 10 7.17 41.93 7.94
C TYR A 10 6.42 41.51 9.21
N GLU A 11 5.16 41.93 9.35
CA GLU A 11 4.29 41.46 10.42
C GLU A 11 3.90 40.00 10.16
N THR A 12 4.14 39.14 11.14
CA THR A 12 3.68 37.75 11.11
C THR A 12 2.16 37.72 11.32
N PRO A 13 1.39 37.07 10.43
CA PRO A 13 -0.06 37.05 10.56
C PRO A 13 -0.46 36.25 11.82
N THR A 14 -1.11 36.93 12.74
CA THR A 14 -1.77 36.33 13.90
C THR A 14 -3.04 35.61 13.43
N PHE A 15 -3.33 34.46 14.03
CA PHE A 15 -4.44 33.54 13.67
C PHE A 15 -5.86 34.11 13.91
N SER A 16 -6.01 35.41 14.13
CA SER A 16 -7.24 36.04 14.65
C SER A 16 -8.05 36.86 13.65
N ASP A 17 -7.66 36.92 12.37
CA ASP A 17 -8.36 37.74 11.35
C ASP A 17 -8.97 36.92 10.18
N LEU A 18 -9.31 35.64 10.38
CA LEU A 18 -10.07 34.90 9.38
C LEU A 18 -11.56 35.20 9.53
N THR A 19 -12.03 36.22 8.81
CA THR A 19 -13.47 36.47 8.66
C THR A 19 -14.09 35.39 7.80
N SER A 20 -15.05 34.65 8.35
CA SER A 20 -15.80 33.66 7.58
C SER A 20 -16.70 34.34 6.57
N ALA A 21 -16.70 33.84 5.33
CA ALA A 21 -17.71 34.19 4.36
C ALA A 21 -19.12 33.76 4.85
N GLY A 22 -20.16 34.42 4.35
CA GLY A 22 -21.55 34.00 4.55
C GLY A 22 -21.90 32.77 3.68
N ASN A 23 -22.97 32.05 4.02
CA ASN A 23 -23.48 30.90 3.25
C ASN A 23 -22.40 29.83 2.98
N CYS A 24 -21.74 29.32 4.02
CA CYS A 24 -20.79 28.22 3.86
C CYS A 24 -21.48 26.90 3.43
N HIS A 25 -20.70 26.00 2.83
CA HIS A 25 -21.18 24.65 2.48
C HIS A 25 -21.63 23.88 3.73
N SER A 26 -22.62 22.99 3.61
CA SER A 26 -23.19 22.23 4.75
C SER A 26 -22.17 21.38 5.50
N GLU A 27 -21.13 20.94 4.79
CA GLU A 27 -20.04 20.11 5.33
C GLU A 27 -18.92 20.92 6.00
N CYS A 28 -18.98 22.26 5.98
CA CYS A 28 -17.99 23.10 6.64
C CYS A 28 -18.22 23.15 8.16
N GLN A 29 -17.13 23.09 8.92
CA GLN A 29 -17.10 23.34 10.36
C GLN A 29 -16.20 24.54 10.66
N GLY A 30 -16.67 25.46 11.51
CA GLY A 30 -15.88 26.61 11.97
C GLY A 30 -15.72 27.76 10.97
N GLY A 31 -16.37 27.69 9.80
CA GLY A 31 -16.40 28.77 8.80
C GLY A 31 -15.80 28.37 7.45
N CYS A 32 -15.78 29.34 6.52
CA CYS A 32 -15.27 29.14 5.17
C CYS A 32 -14.67 30.44 4.59
N SER A 33 -13.72 30.30 3.66
CA SER A 33 -13.15 31.43 2.91
C SER A 33 -14.01 31.85 1.71
N ALA A 34 -14.91 31.00 1.23
CA ALA A 34 -15.82 31.28 0.13
C ALA A 34 -17.19 30.61 0.31
N SER A 35 -18.25 31.31 -0.07
CA SER A 35 -19.62 30.82 0.00
C SER A 35 -19.88 29.60 -0.89
N ASN A 36 -20.74 28.69 -0.43
CA ASN A 36 -21.24 27.52 -1.15
C ASN A 36 -20.16 26.58 -1.71
N SER A 37 -18.93 26.61 -1.17
CA SER A 37 -17.83 25.78 -1.64
C SER A 37 -17.36 24.82 -0.55
N ALA A 38 -17.47 23.52 -0.83
CA ALA A 38 -16.97 22.46 0.04
C ALA A 38 -15.42 22.43 0.13
N ALA A 39 -14.72 23.08 -0.81
CA ALA A 39 -13.27 23.19 -0.84
C ALA A 39 -12.73 24.44 -0.13
N ALA A 40 -13.63 25.31 0.34
CA ALA A 40 -13.29 26.56 1.00
C ALA A 40 -13.51 26.52 2.52
N CYS A 41 -13.83 25.36 3.08
CA CYS A 41 -14.04 25.19 4.51
C CYS A 41 -12.72 25.31 5.29
N PHE A 42 -12.76 25.87 6.50
CA PHE A 42 -11.60 25.85 7.39
C PHE A 42 -11.39 24.46 8.02
N ALA A 43 -12.48 23.76 8.33
CA ALA A 43 -12.48 22.36 8.75
C ALA A 43 -13.72 21.64 8.20
N CYS A 44 -13.69 20.30 8.20
CA CYS A 44 -14.82 19.48 7.75
C CYS A 44 -15.58 18.91 8.93
N LYS A 45 -16.90 18.83 8.78
CA LYS A 45 -17.78 18.18 9.76
C LYS A 45 -17.59 16.65 9.79
N HIS A 46 -17.47 16.03 8.61
CA HIS A 46 -17.33 14.58 8.47
C HIS A 46 -15.95 14.21 7.92
N PHE A 47 -15.77 14.20 6.59
CA PHE A 47 -14.53 13.73 5.98
C PHE A 47 -13.80 14.82 5.20
N THR A 48 -12.47 14.76 5.27
CA THR A 48 -11.57 15.53 4.40
C THR A 48 -11.15 14.68 3.21
N GLN A 49 -11.43 15.12 1.99
CA GLN A 49 -11.03 14.42 0.78
C GLN A 49 -10.02 15.24 -0.02
N SER A 50 -8.87 14.65 -0.34
CA SER A 50 -7.86 15.31 -1.16
C SER A 50 -8.33 15.50 -2.60
N LEU A 51 -7.92 16.59 -3.22
CA LEU A 51 -8.19 16.86 -4.63
C LEU A 51 -7.14 16.14 -5.48
N ARG A 52 -7.57 15.33 -6.46
CA ARG A 52 -6.66 14.47 -7.26
C ARG A 52 -5.56 15.25 -8.00
N ASN A 53 -5.87 16.47 -8.46
CA ASN A 53 -4.99 17.25 -9.36
C ASN A 53 -4.59 18.61 -8.77
N ARG A 54 -4.79 18.84 -7.48
CA ARG A 54 -4.55 20.15 -6.86
C ARG A 54 -4.22 20.00 -5.38
N ALA A 55 -3.35 20.87 -4.87
CA ALA A 55 -3.18 21.00 -3.42
C ALA A 55 -4.48 21.52 -2.78
N GLY A 56 -4.94 20.84 -1.73
CA GLY A 56 -6.14 21.19 -0.98
C GLY A 56 -7.03 19.99 -0.70
N PHE A 57 -8.17 20.27 -0.10
CA PHE A 57 -9.19 19.27 0.22
C PHE A 57 -10.59 19.83 -0.08
N LYS A 58 -11.56 18.93 -0.10
CA LYS A 58 -12.97 19.28 0.02
C LYS A 58 -13.59 18.48 1.16
N CYS A 59 -14.62 19.06 1.77
CA CYS A 59 -15.41 18.38 2.78
C CYS A 59 -16.54 17.57 2.13
N VAL A 60 -16.65 16.31 2.53
CA VAL A 60 -17.66 15.39 2.01
C VAL A 60 -18.32 14.63 3.16
N GLU A 61 -19.61 14.28 2.97
CA GLU A 61 -20.36 13.46 3.91
C GLU A 61 -19.96 11.98 3.82
N ARG A 62 -19.57 11.53 2.62
CA ARG A 62 -19.05 10.19 2.33
C ARG A 62 -17.93 10.31 1.31
N CYS A 63 -16.93 9.43 1.37
CA CYS A 63 -15.86 9.41 0.38
C CYS A 63 -16.40 9.09 -1.01
N ASP A 64 -15.96 9.85 -2.01
CA ASP A 64 -16.33 9.61 -3.41
C ASP A 64 -15.70 8.31 -3.95
N ASP A 65 -16.21 7.84 -5.09
CA ASP A 65 -15.60 6.75 -5.86
C ASP A 65 -14.09 6.99 -6.11
N GLY A 66 -13.34 5.90 -5.99
CA GLY A 66 -11.89 5.89 -6.03
C GLY A 66 -11.21 6.51 -4.80
N PHE A 67 -11.95 6.70 -3.70
CA PHE A 67 -11.39 6.95 -2.37
C PHE A 67 -11.95 5.93 -1.36
N TYR A 68 -11.10 5.53 -0.41
CA TYR A 68 -11.51 4.75 0.76
C TYR A 68 -11.42 5.60 2.01
N GLN A 69 -12.27 5.26 2.99
CA GLN A 69 -12.28 5.92 4.28
C GLN A 69 -11.11 5.41 5.13
N ASP A 70 -10.30 6.34 5.63
CA ASP A 70 -9.27 6.11 6.63
C ASP A 70 -9.42 7.14 7.74
N ASN A 71 -10.12 6.74 8.81
CA ASN A 71 -10.58 7.64 9.87
C ASN A 71 -11.44 8.77 9.28
N ASP A 72 -11.08 10.03 9.54
CA ASP A 72 -11.80 11.23 9.08
C ASP A 72 -11.27 11.75 7.73
N LYS A 73 -10.51 10.91 7.01
CA LYS A 73 -9.86 11.25 5.73
C LYS A 73 -10.28 10.27 4.66
N CYS A 74 -10.56 10.79 3.48
CA CYS A 74 -10.76 10.00 2.28
C CYS A 74 -9.42 9.89 1.55
N LYS A 75 -8.83 8.69 1.55
CA LYS A 75 -7.57 8.38 0.87
C LYS A 75 -7.85 7.77 -0.50
N ILE A 76 -6.97 8.04 -1.45
CA ILE A 76 -7.14 7.59 -2.83
C ILE A 76 -6.96 6.07 -2.94
N CYS A 77 -7.81 5.42 -3.73
CA CYS A 77 -7.59 4.05 -4.17
C CYS A 77 -6.42 3.97 -5.16
N SER A 78 -5.90 2.76 -5.36
CA SER A 78 -5.08 2.42 -6.50
C SER A 78 -5.80 2.77 -7.79
N ILE A 79 -5.03 3.15 -8.81
CA ILE A 79 -5.56 3.53 -10.13
C ILE A 79 -6.26 2.35 -10.84
N HIS A 80 -6.02 1.12 -10.38
CA HIS A 80 -6.61 -0.10 -10.91
C HIS A 80 -7.99 -0.40 -10.30
N CYS A 81 -8.38 0.31 -9.23
CA CYS A 81 -9.67 0.14 -8.57
C CYS A 81 -10.65 1.25 -8.92
N LYS A 82 -11.90 0.90 -9.22
CA LYS A 82 -12.99 1.87 -9.29
C LYS A 82 -13.44 2.30 -7.90
N THR A 83 -13.62 1.34 -7.00
CA THR A 83 -13.82 1.58 -5.56
C THR A 83 -12.97 0.60 -4.77
N CYS A 84 -12.60 0.94 -3.54
CA CYS A 84 -11.71 0.13 -2.73
C CYS A 84 -12.03 0.25 -1.23
N VAL A 85 -11.65 -0.76 -0.45
CA VAL A 85 -11.68 -0.69 1.04
C VAL A 85 -10.35 -0.22 1.61
N LYS A 86 -9.26 -0.42 0.87
CA LYS A 86 -7.88 0.02 1.15
C LYS A 86 -7.22 0.34 -0.18
N ALA A 87 -6.08 1.04 -0.17
CA ALA A 87 -5.39 1.48 -1.38
C ALA A 87 -5.36 0.42 -2.49
N GLU A 88 -4.88 -0.80 -2.23
CA GLU A 88 -4.75 -1.88 -3.24
C GLU A 88 -5.80 -3.00 -3.11
N GLN A 89 -6.83 -2.83 -2.28
CA GLN A 89 -7.88 -3.85 -2.11
C GLN A 89 -9.19 -3.32 -2.71
N CYS A 90 -9.41 -3.61 -3.99
CA CYS A 90 -10.56 -3.15 -4.74
C CYS A 90 -11.86 -3.83 -4.26
N VAL A 91 -12.97 -3.11 -4.38
CA VAL A 91 -14.34 -3.62 -4.22
C VAL A 91 -15.04 -3.70 -5.56
N THR A 92 -14.73 -2.76 -6.46
CA THR A 92 -15.19 -2.79 -7.85
C THR A 92 -14.05 -2.41 -8.79
N CYS A 93 -14.09 -2.97 -9.98
CA CYS A 93 -13.10 -2.77 -11.02
C CYS A 93 -13.58 -1.77 -12.06
N HIS A 94 -12.64 -1.27 -12.86
CA HIS A 94 -12.99 -0.47 -14.01
C HIS A 94 -13.44 -1.34 -15.19
N GLY A 95 -14.36 -0.82 -16.00
CA GLY A 95 -14.79 -1.48 -17.23
C GLY A 95 -15.37 -2.87 -17.01
N ALA A 96 -14.89 -3.83 -17.82
CA ALA A 96 -15.33 -5.23 -17.82
C ALA A 96 -14.32 -6.17 -17.14
N GLN A 97 -13.39 -5.64 -16.34
CA GLN A 97 -12.41 -6.45 -15.61
C GLN A 97 -13.08 -7.31 -14.54
N LEU A 98 -12.44 -8.40 -14.16
CA LEU A 98 -12.89 -9.34 -13.13
C LEU A 98 -12.22 -8.99 -11.79
N LEU A 99 -13.00 -9.00 -10.71
CA LEU A 99 -12.49 -8.84 -9.34
C LEU A 99 -12.11 -10.20 -8.76
N ILE A 100 -10.89 -10.35 -8.25
CA ILE A 100 -10.51 -11.54 -7.49
C ILE A 100 -11.17 -11.50 -6.11
N ASP A 101 -12.16 -12.37 -5.91
CA ASP A 101 -12.99 -12.43 -4.70
C ASP A 101 -12.76 -13.75 -3.97
N VAL A 102 -11.53 -13.94 -3.50
CA VAL A 102 -11.10 -15.14 -2.78
C VAL A 102 -10.28 -14.74 -1.56
N ASP A 103 -10.92 -14.70 -0.39
CA ASP A 103 -10.25 -14.47 0.89
C ASP A 103 -9.63 -15.76 1.43
N HIS A 104 -8.55 -16.22 0.79
CA HIS A 104 -7.85 -17.44 1.18
C HIS A 104 -6.34 -17.24 1.22
N PHE A 105 -5.63 -17.85 2.18
CA PHE A 105 -4.19 -17.60 2.37
C PHE A 105 -3.32 -17.96 1.16
N GLY A 106 -3.77 -18.90 0.32
CA GLY A 106 -3.11 -19.22 -0.95
C GLY A 106 -3.23 -18.14 -2.04
N HIS A 107 -4.06 -17.12 -1.81
CA HIS A 107 -4.46 -16.09 -2.77
C HIS A 107 -4.28 -14.69 -2.16
N PHE A 108 -3.05 -14.15 -2.25
CA PHE A 108 -2.72 -12.78 -1.82
C PHE A 108 -3.24 -11.69 -2.78
N ASP A 109 -3.92 -12.11 -3.83
CA ASP A 109 -4.45 -11.30 -4.92
C ASP A 109 -5.93 -10.92 -4.69
N HIS A 110 -6.48 -11.20 -3.50
CA HIS A 110 -7.82 -10.73 -3.15
C HIS A 110 -7.95 -9.22 -3.32
N GLY A 111 -9.02 -8.80 -4.00
CA GLY A 111 -9.27 -7.40 -4.29
C GLY A 111 -8.46 -6.87 -5.48
N GLN A 112 -7.79 -7.70 -6.26
CA GLN A 112 -7.17 -7.28 -7.51
C GLN A 112 -8.15 -7.35 -8.69
N CYS A 113 -7.97 -6.43 -9.63
CA CYS A 113 -8.72 -6.38 -10.89
C CYS A 113 -7.88 -6.94 -12.03
N VAL A 114 -8.40 -7.94 -12.74
CA VAL A 114 -7.70 -8.66 -13.80
C VAL A 114 -8.58 -8.83 -15.03
N ASP A 115 -7.96 -8.92 -16.21
CA ASP A 115 -8.70 -9.16 -17.47
C ASP A 115 -9.08 -10.64 -17.65
N SER A 116 -8.42 -11.55 -16.94
CA SER A 116 -8.70 -12.99 -16.96
C SER A 116 -8.30 -13.62 -15.64
N CYS A 117 -9.09 -14.59 -15.17
CA CYS A 117 -8.84 -15.23 -13.88
C CYS A 117 -7.54 -16.06 -13.89
N PRO A 118 -6.74 -16.00 -12.80
CA PRO A 118 -5.55 -16.81 -12.67
C PRO A 118 -5.88 -18.31 -12.54
N GLN A 119 -4.86 -19.16 -12.65
CA GLN A 119 -5.02 -20.60 -12.54
C GLN A 119 -5.66 -21.00 -11.21
N GLY A 120 -6.62 -21.93 -11.26
CA GLY A 120 -7.38 -22.41 -10.10
C GLY A 120 -8.67 -21.62 -9.82
N LEU A 121 -8.82 -20.44 -10.41
CA LEU A 121 -10.04 -19.65 -10.33
C LEU A 121 -10.87 -19.77 -11.62
N ILE A 122 -12.17 -19.58 -11.48
CA ILE A 122 -13.11 -19.50 -12.59
C ILE A 122 -13.80 -18.15 -12.59
N SER A 123 -14.18 -17.68 -13.78
CA SER A 123 -14.97 -16.46 -13.92
C SER A 123 -16.43 -16.74 -13.52
N ASP A 124 -16.95 -15.90 -12.66
CA ASP A 124 -18.32 -15.85 -12.19
C ASP A 124 -18.93 -14.52 -12.66
N TYR A 125 -19.70 -14.61 -13.74
CA TYR A 125 -20.39 -13.47 -14.34
C TYR A 125 -21.81 -13.26 -13.77
N ASP A 126 -22.34 -14.26 -13.08
CA ASP A 126 -23.78 -14.33 -12.79
C ASP A 126 -24.10 -14.15 -11.31
N SER A 127 -23.20 -14.54 -10.39
CA SER A 127 -23.52 -14.53 -8.96
C SER A 127 -23.46 -13.15 -8.31
N ASN A 128 -22.91 -12.14 -9.01
CA ASN A 128 -22.85 -10.76 -8.52
C ASN A 128 -23.31 -9.78 -9.60
N LEU A 129 -24.44 -9.11 -9.35
CA LEU A 129 -25.06 -8.14 -10.26
C LEU A 129 -24.24 -6.86 -10.45
N LEU A 130 -23.29 -6.56 -9.56
CA LEU A 130 -22.53 -5.31 -9.57
C LEU A 130 -21.18 -5.46 -10.29
N GLN A 131 -20.55 -6.63 -10.20
CA GLN A 131 -19.17 -6.83 -10.63
C GLN A 131 -18.92 -8.33 -10.88
N SER A 132 -18.45 -8.68 -12.08
CA SER A 132 -17.98 -10.04 -12.39
C SER A 132 -16.73 -10.38 -11.59
N ARG A 133 -16.56 -11.63 -11.19
CA ARG A 133 -15.52 -12.04 -10.23
C ARG A 133 -14.74 -13.26 -10.66
N CYS A 134 -13.56 -13.42 -10.09
CA CYS A 134 -12.82 -14.67 -10.07
C CYS A 134 -13.07 -15.35 -8.73
N VAL A 135 -13.65 -16.55 -8.77
CA VAL A 135 -14.00 -17.34 -7.60
C VAL A 135 -13.34 -18.71 -7.67
N LEU A 136 -13.22 -19.38 -6.52
CA LEU A 136 -12.69 -20.75 -6.48
C LEU A 136 -13.55 -21.69 -7.32
N LYS A 137 -12.90 -22.57 -8.08
CA LYS A 137 -13.59 -23.64 -8.79
C LYS A 137 -14.27 -24.55 -7.77
N LYS A 138 -15.54 -24.87 -8.02
CA LYS A 138 -16.26 -25.88 -7.23
C LYS A 138 -15.53 -27.22 -7.30
N ASN A 139 -15.09 -27.73 -6.15
CA ASN A 139 -14.44 -29.03 -6.03
C ASN A 139 -15.47 -30.16 -6.23
N PRO A 140 -15.30 -31.04 -7.25
CA PRO A 140 -16.22 -32.16 -7.49
C PRO A 140 -15.93 -33.39 -6.63
N CYS A 141 -14.77 -33.43 -5.96
CA CYS A 141 -14.35 -34.56 -5.14
C CYS A 141 -15.05 -34.60 -3.77
N SER A 142 -15.02 -35.76 -3.13
CA SER A 142 -15.52 -35.94 -1.76
C SER A 142 -14.71 -35.12 -0.75
N ARG A 143 -15.30 -34.84 0.42
CA ARG A 143 -14.61 -34.19 1.55
C ARG A 143 -13.27 -34.88 1.85
N GLY A 144 -12.21 -34.10 2.06
CA GLY A 144 -10.84 -34.58 2.27
C GLY A 144 -10.05 -34.85 0.98
N TYR A 145 -10.61 -34.58 -0.20
CA TYR A 145 -9.93 -34.72 -1.49
C TYR A 145 -10.13 -33.47 -2.37
N TYR A 146 -9.17 -33.16 -3.22
CA TYR A 146 -9.25 -32.12 -4.25
C TYR A 146 -8.96 -32.70 -5.64
N GLU A 147 -9.43 -32.01 -6.67
CA GLU A 147 -9.17 -32.38 -8.07
C GLU A 147 -7.82 -31.81 -8.54
N ASP A 148 -6.90 -32.67 -8.96
CA ASP A 148 -5.62 -32.26 -9.56
C ASP A 148 -5.75 -31.83 -11.04
N GLU A 149 -4.66 -31.38 -11.65
CA GLU A 149 -4.61 -31.00 -13.07
C GLU A 149 -5.01 -32.14 -14.02
N ARG A 150 -4.81 -33.39 -13.58
CA ARG A 150 -5.11 -34.61 -14.34
C ARG A 150 -6.51 -35.16 -14.06
N LYS A 151 -7.36 -34.40 -13.36
CA LYS A 151 -8.76 -34.76 -13.03
C LYS A 151 -8.89 -35.92 -12.04
N ASN A 152 -7.85 -36.19 -11.25
CA ASN A 152 -7.89 -37.19 -10.19
C ASN A 152 -8.22 -36.54 -8.85
N CYS A 153 -8.99 -37.25 -8.01
CA CYS A 153 -9.20 -36.85 -6.63
C CYS A 153 -8.02 -37.29 -5.77
N VAL A 154 -7.22 -36.32 -5.33
CA VAL A 154 -6.03 -36.51 -4.49
C VAL A 154 -6.35 -36.06 -3.07
N ALA A 155 -5.81 -36.77 -2.07
CA ALA A 155 -6.05 -36.45 -0.67
C ALA A 155 -5.52 -35.05 -0.32
N CYS A 156 -6.27 -34.35 0.53
CA CYS A 156 -5.82 -33.10 1.15
C CYS A 156 -4.63 -33.35 2.10
N ASP A 157 -3.96 -32.25 2.47
CA ASP A 157 -3.03 -32.24 3.60
C ASP A 157 -3.75 -32.65 4.90
N GLU A 158 -3.04 -33.29 5.83
CA GLU A 158 -3.60 -33.75 7.11
C GLU A 158 -4.19 -32.62 7.96
N SER A 159 -3.69 -31.39 7.76
CA SER A 159 -4.19 -30.19 8.43
C SER A 159 -5.54 -29.71 7.91
N CYS A 160 -6.01 -30.19 6.75
CA CYS A 160 -7.27 -29.78 6.14
C CYS A 160 -8.37 -30.85 6.27
N SER A 161 -9.60 -30.44 6.54
CA SER A 161 -10.77 -31.30 6.36
C SER A 161 -11.41 -31.13 4.97
N THR A 162 -11.26 -29.96 4.35
CA THR A 162 -11.53 -29.70 2.92
C THR A 162 -10.43 -28.82 2.35
N CYS A 163 -10.14 -28.98 1.05
CA CYS A 163 -9.11 -28.22 0.36
C CYS A 163 -9.46 -28.03 -1.12
N HIS A 164 -8.86 -27.02 -1.74
CA HIS A 164 -8.93 -26.74 -3.18
C HIS A 164 -7.58 -26.96 -3.89
N GLY A 165 -6.58 -27.51 -3.19
CA GLY A 165 -5.29 -27.84 -3.77
C GLY A 165 -4.32 -28.51 -2.78
N PRO A 166 -3.06 -28.73 -3.18
CA PRO A 166 -2.05 -29.38 -2.36
C PRO A 166 -1.56 -28.53 -1.20
N GLY A 167 -1.17 -29.20 -0.10
CA GLY A 167 -0.50 -28.62 1.06
C GLY A 167 -1.43 -27.87 2.02
N SER A 168 -0.90 -27.49 3.19
CA SER A 168 -1.63 -26.84 4.28
C SER A 168 -2.07 -25.39 4.01
N LEU A 169 -1.58 -24.78 2.92
CA LEU A 169 -1.93 -23.40 2.53
C LEU A 169 -3.19 -23.30 1.67
N LYS A 170 -3.74 -24.44 1.23
CA LYS A 170 -4.92 -24.52 0.35
C LYS A 170 -6.11 -25.20 1.04
N CYS A 171 -6.20 -25.06 2.36
CA CYS A 171 -7.25 -25.63 3.19
C CYS A 171 -8.49 -24.73 3.25
N ASP A 172 -9.60 -25.16 2.64
CA ASP A 172 -10.90 -24.47 2.79
C ASP A 172 -11.43 -24.50 4.23
N GLU A 173 -11.24 -25.63 4.91
CA GLU A 173 -11.59 -25.82 6.32
C GLU A 173 -10.49 -26.64 7.02
N CYS A 174 -10.12 -26.25 8.23
CA CYS A 174 -9.11 -26.98 9.01
C CYS A 174 -9.66 -28.33 9.52
N ALA A 175 -8.75 -29.29 9.68
CA ALA A 175 -9.03 -30.56 10.34
C ALA A 175 -9.18 -30.38 11.86
N GLN A 176 -9.71 -31.41 12.53
CA GLN A 176 -9.81 -31.39 13.99
C GLN A 176 -8.39 -31.31 14.59
N GLY A 177 -8.20 -30.41 15.56
CA GLY A 177 -6.88 -30.17 16.15
C GLY A 177 -6.01 -29.18 15.35
N TYR A 178 -6.58 -28.49 14.36
CA TYR A 178 -5.94 -27.40 13.62
C TYR A 178 -6.82 -26.14 13.64
N SER A 179 -6.21 -24.96 13.50
CA SER A 179 -6.91 -23.67 13.35
C SER A 179 -6.16 -22.75 12.38
N ASN A 180 -6.81 -21.72 11.85
CA ASN A 180 -6.25 -20.72 10.94
C ASN A 180 -6.42 -19.27 11.43
N THR A 181 -6.73 -19.08 12.71
CA THR A 181 -7.09 -17.78 13.30
C THR A 181 -6.00 -16.71 13.21
N THR A 182 -4.74 -17.08 13.43
CA THR A 182 -3.65 -16.09 13.53
C THR A 182 -3.03 -15.82 12.17
N TYR A 183 -2.74 -16.87 11.41
CA TYR A 183 -2.00 -16.76 10.16
C TYR A 183 -2.85 -16.95 8.89
N GLY A 184 -4.10 -17.41 8.98
CA GLY A 184 -4.99 -17.61 7.83
C GLY A 184 -4.83 -18.97 7.13
N PHE A 185 -3.87 -19.80 7.53
CA PHE A 185 -3.73 -21.20 7.10
C PHE A 185 -3.74 -22.15 8.29
N CYS A 186 -4.07 -23.42 8.06
CA CYS A 186 -4.28 -24.38 9.13
C CYS A 186 -2.96 -24.79 9.79
N ARG A 187 -2.83 -24.53 11.09
CA ARG A 187 -1.71 -24.93 11.95
C ARG A 187 -2.23 -25.73 13.14
N PRO A 188 -1.41 -26.64 13.70
CA PRO A 188 -1.82 -27.47 14.82
C PRO A 188 -2.19 -26.63 16.05
N CYS A 189 -3.15 -27.10 16.83
CA CYS A 189 -3.51 -26.48 18.10
C CYS A 189 -2.36 -26.60 19.11
N CYS A 190 -2.15 -25.56 19.91
CA CYS A 190 -1.13 -25.59 20.95
C CYS A 190 -1.42 -26.70 21.97
N GLY A 191 -0.42 -27.53 22.25
CA GLY A 191 -0.43 -28.41 23.43
C GLY A 191 -0.36 -27.58 24.71
N GLN A 192 -0.72 -28.17 25.86
CA GLN A 192 -0.70 -27.49 27.17
C GLN A 192 0.68 -27.02 27.64
N THR A 193 1.75 -27.31 26.89
CA THR A 193 3.11 -26.83 27.16
C THR A 193 3.43 -25.64 26.25
N LEU A 194 3.18 -24.46 26.78
CA LEU A 194 3.57 -23.17 26.21
C LEU A 194 5.08 -23.17 25.91
N ASN A 195 5.43 -23.18 24.61
CA ASN A 195 6.63 -22.59 24.00
C ASN A 195 6.82 -23.09 22.55
N ASP A 196 5.74 -23.25 21.79
CA ASP A 196 5.87 -23.47 20.35
C ASP A 196 5.27 -22.26 19.62
N GLU A 197 6.10 -21.49 18.93
CA GLU A 197 5.66 -20.41 18.05
C GLU A 197 4.92 -20.98 16.81
N HIS A 198 4.89 -22.31 16.68
CA HIS A 198 4.28 -23.05 15.57
C HIS A 198 2.90 -23.67 15.81
N CYS A 199 2.07 -23.04 16.66
CA CYS A 199 0.71 -23.51 16.92
C CYS A 199 -0.34 -22.39 16.93
N GLU A 200 -1.61 -22.78 17.00
CA GLU A 200 -2.76 -21.89 17.11
C GLU A 200 -3.53 -22.11 18.41
N ASP A 201 -4.14 -21.05 18.92
CA ASP A 201 -5.07 -21.16 20.04
C ASP A 201 -6.45 -21.58 19.56
N CYS A 202 -6.77 -22.86 19.74
CA CYS A 202 -8.06 -23.44 19.37
C CYS A 202 -9.12 -23.33 20.47
N SER A 203 -8.81 -22.62 21.57
CA SER A 203 -9.65 -22.57 22.77
C SER A 203 -10.89 -21.69 22.63
N SER A 204 -11.11 -21.01 21.49
CA SER A 204 -12.34 -20.25 21.26
C SER A 204 -12.65 -20.05 19.77
N PRO A 205 -13.88 -20.39 19.32
CA PRO A 205 -14.40 -19.87 18.06
C PRO A 205 -14.83 -18.40 18.27
N HIS A 206 -14.39 -17.53 17.39
CA HIS A 206 -14.65 -16.07 17.34
C HIS A 206 -13.85 -15.18 18.31
N LYS A 207 -12.72 -14.67 17.81
CA LYS A 207 -12.28 -13.32 18.17
C LYS A 207 -11.75 -12.61 16.93
N ASN A 208 -12.38 -11.48 16.59
CA ASN A 208 -11.89 -10.56 15.58
C ASN A 208 -10.41 -10.19 15.86
N PRO A 209 -9.59 -9.94 14.84
CA PRO A 209 -8.21 -9.53 15.05
C PRO A 209 -8.21 -8.08 15.51
N ILE A 210 -8.18 -7.85 16.82
CA ILE A 210 -7.49 -6.75 17.53
C ILE A 210 -7.48 -7.17 19.00
N SER A 211 -6.29 -7.50 19.51
CA SER A 211 -5.77 -7.19 20.84
C SER A 211 -4.63 -8.17 21.13
N SER A 212 -3.47 -7.82 20.62
CA SER A 212 -2.18 -8.26 21.14
C SER A 212 -2.07 -7.98 22.64
N SER A 213 -1.50 -8.95 23.36
CA SER A 213 -0.90 -8.81 24.69
C SER A 213 -1.87 -8.69 25.88
N SER A 214 -2.29 -9.84 26.42
CA SER A 214 -2.40 -10.01 27.88
C SER A 214 -1.01 -10.33 28.44
N GLY A 215 -0.07 -9.40 28.27
CA GLY A 215 1.16 -9.37 29.05
C GLY A 215 0.84 -8.75 30.40
N ASN A 216 1.10 -9.48 31.48
CA ASN A 216 1.03 -9.00 32.86
C ASN A 216 1.59 -7.58 32.96
N HIS A 217 0.73 -6.59 33.20
CA HIS A 217 1.10 -5.18 33.33
C HIS A 217 2.09 -5.07 34.52
N PRO A 218 3.37 -4.73 34.32
CA PRO A 218 4.20 -4.33 35.44
C PRO A 218 3.63 -3.02 35.98
N SER A 219 3.47 -2.95 37.30
CA SER A 219 2.96 -1.78 38.01
C SER A 219 3.58 -0.49 37.47
N ILE A 220 2.73 0.49 37.15
CA ILE A 220 3.05 1.84 36.60
C ILE A 220 4.17 2.53 37.41
N PHE A 221 4.35 2.14 38.68
CA PHE A 221 5.48 2.57 39.49
C PHE A 221 6.84 2.13 38.94
N LYS A 222 6.98 0.90 38.43
CA LYS A 222 8.27 0.37 37.94
C LYS A 222 8.73 1.05 36.64
N THR A 223 7.80 1.36 35.73
CA THR A 223 8.12 2.08 34.48
C THR A 223 8.52 3.53 34.75
N PHE A 224 7.92 4.17 35.75
CA PHE A 224 8.26 5.53 36.16
C PHE A 224 9.65 5.61 36.79
N PHE A 225 10.02 4.65 37.65
CA PHE A 225 11.36 4.58 38.22
C PHE A 225 12.43 4.34 37.16
N ILE A 226 12.19 3.47 36.18
CA ILE A 226 13.14 3.22 35.08
C ILE A 226 13.33 4.48 34.22
N ALA A 227 12.25 5.20 33.89
CA ALA A 227 12.32 6.44 33.12
C ALA A 227 13.06 7.56 33.87
N ILE A 228 12.85 7.71 35.19
CA ILE A 228 13.58 8.68 36.00
C ILE A 228 15.07 8.33 36.06
N THR A 229 15.40 7.04 36.22
CA THR A 229 16.81 6.61 36.25
C THR A 229 17.51 6.81 34.91
N SER A 230 16.83 6.57 33.78
CA SER A 230 17.43 6.79 32.46
C SER A 230 17.63 8.27 32.15
N ILE A 231 16.68 9.13 32.54
CA ILE A 231 16.79 10.59 32.40
C ILE A 231 17.92 11.13 33.29
N ALA A 232 18.05 10.64 34.53
CA ALA A 232 19.14 11.04 35.42
C ALA A 232 20.51 10.64 34.87
N ILE A 233 20.64 9.42 34.31
CA ILE A 233 21.87 8.96 33.65
C ILE A 233 22.17 9.83 32.42
N PHE A 234 21.17 10.16 31.61
CA PHE A 234 21.34 11.05 30.44
C PHE A 234 21.81 12.45 30.85
N ILE A 235 21.22 13.01 31.90
CA ILE A 235 21.62 14.32 32.43
C ILE A 235 23.03 14.24 33.00
N SER A 236 23.41 13.17 33.70
CA SER A 236 24.79 12.97 34.19
C SER A 236 25.80 12.79 33.05
N LEU A 237 25.44 12.14 31.94
CA LEU A 237 26.29 12.03 30.75
C LEU A 237 26.44 13.38 30.05
N ILE A 238 25.35 14.16 29.95
CA ILE A 238 25.40 15.52 29.39
C ILE A 238 26.25 16.44 30.29
N TYR A 239 26.07 16.39 31.60
CA TYR A 239 26.90 17.16 32.55
C TYR A 239 28.36 16.70 32.54
N GLY A 240 28.61 15.40 32.35
CA GLY A 240 29.95 14.83 32.18
C GLY A 240 30.61 15.33 30.90
N CYS A 241 29.89 15.30 29.77
CA CYS A 241 30.36 15.89 28.51
C CYS A 241 30.61 17.40 28.64
N MET A 242 29.70 18.14 29.28
CA MET A 242 29.88 19.58 29.50
C MET A 242 31.07 19.88 30.43
N LYS A 243 31.33 19.07 31.46
CA LYS A 243 32.54 19.19 32.29
C LYS A 243 33.82 18.77 31.57
N CYS A 244 33.78 17.77 30.70
CA CYS A 244 34.91 17.41 29.84
C CYS A 244 35.27 18.53 28.85
N PHE A 245 34.33 19.43 28.53
CA PHE A 245 34.57 20.60 27.70
C PHE A 245 35.29 21.74 28.43
N ASP A 246 35.09 21.89 29.75
CA ASP A 246 35.78 22.94 30.54
C ASP A 246 37.21 22.56 30.96
N ASP A 247 37.54 21.26 31.04
CA ASP A 247 38.92 20.80 31.35
C ASP A 247 39.81 20.61 30.10
N GLY A 248 39.33 20.95 28.89
CA GLY A 248 40.19 21.13 27.72
C GLY A 248 40.94 19.90 27.21
N ILE A 249 40.35 18.69 27.26
CA ILE A 249 41.02 17.45 26.80
C ILE A 249 40.36 16.80 25.55
N LEU A 250 39.43 17.45 24.82
CA LEU A 250 39.06 16.93 23.49
C LEU A 250 38.46 17.95 22.51
N SER A 251 39.24 18.29 21.48
CA SER A 251 38.82 19.12 20.33
C SER A 251 38.03 18.29 19.29
N PRO A 252 36.91 18.79 18.73
CA PRO A 252 36.13 18.09 17.72
C PRO A 252 36.66 18.36 16.32
N LEU A 253 37.87 17.89 15.98
CA LEU A 253 38.39 17.89 14.60
C LEU A 253 39.56 16.91 14.44
N ALA A 254 39.38 15.66 14.85
CA ALA A 254 40.38 14.59 14.64
C ALA A 254 39.73 13.20 14.54
N TYR A 255 38.83 12.99 13.58
CA TYR A 255 38.52 11.62 13.10
C TYR A 255 38.50 11.47 11.58
N PHE A 256 38.92 12.50 10.82
CA PHE A 256 39.19 12.35 9.40
C PHE A 256 40.47 13.07 9.04
N THR A 257 41.61 12.53 9.49
CA THR A 257 42.87 12.51 8.74
C THR A 257 43.83 11.60 9.49
N ARG A 258 43.95 10.33 9.06
CA ARG A 258 45.15 9.54 9.30
C ARG A 258 45.77 9.22 7.95
N SER A 259 46.82 10.00 7.68
CA SER A 259 47.96 9.83 6.78
C SER A 259 47.91 8.73 5.71
N ASN A 260 48.09 9.13 4.46
CA ASN A 260 49.36 8.91 3.78
C ASN A 260 49.48 9.85 2.57
N ASP A 261 50.40 10.80 2.65
CA ASP A 261 50.91 11.51 1.48
C ASP A 261 52.31 10.97 1.15
N ASN A 262 52.59 10.97 -0.16
CA ASN A 262 53.83 10.72 -0.89
C ASN A 262 54.15 9.23 -1.12
N GLU A 263 54.39 8.78 -2.36
CA GLU A 263 55.38 9.33 -3.29
C GLU A 263 55.07 8.90 -4.75
N TYR A 264 55.30 9.80 -5.70
CA TYR A 264 55.19 9.56 -7.14
C TYR A 264 56.42 8.80 -7.66
N SER A 265 56.19 7.95 -8.66
CA SER A 265 57.18 7.27 -9.53
C SER A 265 57.83 6.00 -8.96
N GLN A 266 57.45 4.84 -9.51
CA GLN A 266 58.39 3.95 -10.19
C GLN A 266 57.67 3.03 -11.17
N LEU A 267 58.39 2.78 -12.26
CA LEU A 267 58.04 2.23 -13.54
C LEU A 267 58.03 0.69 -13.50
N ASN A 268 57.17 0.08 -14.34
CA ASN A 268 57.26 -1.28 -14.90
C ASN A 268 57.30 -2.48 -13.94
N SER A 269 56.38 -3.44 -14.17
CA SER A 269 56.69 -4.74 -14.81
C SER A 269 55.72 -5.84 -14.39
N ALA A 270 55.43 -6.73 -15.36
CA ALA A 270 55.02 -8.12 -15.21
C ALA A 270 53.56 -8.37 -14.76
N LEU A 271 52.68 -9.10 -15.47
CA LEU A 271 52.76 -10.06 -16.58
C LEU A 271 51.35 -10.09 -17.23
N GLN A 272 51.27 -9.93 -18.57
CA GLN A 272 50.98 -10.97 -19.59
C GLN A 272 49.55 -11.54 -19.54
N ASP A 273 48.74 -11.18 -20.54
CA ASP A 273 48.48 -11.91 -21.81
C ASP A 273 47.41 -12.99 -21.52
N GLU A 274 46.27 -13.05 -22.21
CA GLU A 274 46.19 -13.46 -23.61
C GLU A 274 45.21 -12.64 -24.47
N ASP A 275 45.70 -12.42 -25.68
CA ASP A 275 45.11 -11.79 -26.85
C ASP A 275 43.93 -12.57 -27.47
N SER A 276 43.05 -11.87 -28.18
CA SER A 276 42.93 -12.04 -29.65
C SER A 276 41.99 -11.00 -30.23
N ASP A 277 42.61 -9.99 -30.84
CA ASP A 277 42.32 -9.35 -32.13
C ASP A 277 41.02 -9.76 -32.85
N ASP A 278 40.22 -8.77 -33.24
CA ASP A 278 40.20 -8.30 -34.63
C ASP A 278 39.53 -6.92 -34.74
N ASP A 279 40.24 -6.06 -35.46
CA ASP A 279 40.06 -4.64 -35.69
C ASP A 279 38.95 -4.30 -36.70
N GLU A 280 38.41 -3.08 -36.52
CA GLU A 280 38.01 -2.08 -37.54
C GLU A 280 36.93 -2.48 -38.60
N ASP A 281 35.97 -1.63 -38.98
CA ASP A 281 36.09 -0.21 -39.27
C ASP A 281 34.71 0.46 -39.37
N TYR A 282 34.70 1.79 -39.22
CA TYR A 282 33.55 2.67 -39.45
C TYR A 282 33.35 2.91 -40.95
N ASP A 283 32.10 2.98 -41.41
CA ASP A 283 31.74 3.90 -42.50
C ASP A 283 30.31 4.42 -42.36
N SER A 284 30.18 5.73 -42.51
CA SER A 284 28.91 6.45 -42.64
C SER A 284 28.35 6.24 -44.05
N ASP A 285 27.03 6.20 -44.20
CA ASP A 285 26.32 7.23 -44.99
C ASP A 285 24.81 6.91 -45.20
N GLU A 286 24.09 8.02 -45.23
CA GLU A 286 22.86 8.32 -45.97
C GLU A 286 21.45 8.09 -45.39
N GLU A 287 20.76 9.24 -45.34
CA GLU A 287 19.33 9.47 -45.18
C GLU A 287 18.51 8.84 -46.32
N GLU A 288 17.32 8.32 -46.03
CA GLU A 288 16.16 8.63 -46.86
C GLU A 288 14.82 8.62 -46.08
N LEU A 289 14.29 9.84 -46.03
CA LEU A 289 12.92 10.30 -45.90
C LEU A 289 11.89 9.47 -46.69
N PHE A 290 10.83 8.93 -46.05
CA PHE A 290 9.56 8.69 -46.76
C PHE A 290 8.28 8.86 -45.90
N LYS A 291 7.74 10.08 -46.03
CA LYS A 291 6.34 10.52 -46.18
C LYS A 291 5.20 9.57 -45.77
N VAL A 292 4.40 10.07 -44.82
CA VAL A 292 2.99 9.72 -44.56
C VAL A 292 2.08 10.41 -45.59
N PRO A 293 1.12 9.70 -46.22
CA PRO A 293 0.01 10.34 -46.93
C PRO A 293 -1.22 10.53 -46.04
N THR A 294 -1.74 11.75 -46.06
CA THR A 294 -3.05 12.19 -45.60
C THR A 294 -4.12 12.10 -46.70
N GLU A 295 -5.39 12.24 -46.28
CA GLU A 295 -6.65 12.49 -47.02
C GLU A 295 -7.51 11.25 -47.34
N LYS A 296 -8.85 11.26 -47.21
CA LYS A 296 -9.85 12.34 -47.09
C LYS A 296 -11.18 11.75 -46.58
N GLN A 297 -11.94 12.53 -45.81
CA GLN A 297 -13.34 12.28 -45.45
C GLN A 297 -14.28 12.41 -46.66
N LYS A 298 -15.40 11.66 -46.66
CA LYS A 298 -16.72 12.19 -47.05
C LYS A 298 -17.87 11.46 -46.33
N PRO A 299 -18.92 12.16 -45.87
CA PRO A 299 -20.03 11.58 -45.09
C PRO A 299 -21.26 11.28 -45.95
N GLN A 300 -22.13 10.37 -45.50
CA GLN A 300 -23.57 10.39 -45.76
C GLN A 300 -24.33 9.51 -44.75
N GLN A 301 -25.38 10.11 -44.16
CA GLN A 301 -26.34 9.54 -43.21
C GLN A 301 -27.65 9.16 -43.97
N PRO A 302 -28.74 8.79 -43.27
CA PRO A 302 -29.31 7.46 -43.16
C PRO A 302 -30.48 7.20 -44.14
N THR A 303 -30.92 5.95 -44.26
CA THR A 303 -32.26 5.64 -44.79
C THR A 303 -33.03 4.79 -43.80
N ASP A 304 -34.25 5.25 -43.55
CA ASP A 304 -35.35 4.66 -42.81
C ASP A 304 -36.10 3.67 -43.71
N LEU A 305 -36.56 2.53 -43.19
CA LEU A 305 -37.81 1.93 -43.64
C LEU A 305 -38.40 0.98 -42.59
N THR A 306 -39.65 1.27 -42.25
CA THR A 306 -40.57 0.56 -41.36
C THR A 306 -41.41 -0.49 -42.10
N SER A 307 -41.82 -1.53 -41.35
CA SER A 307 -42.99 -2.43 -41.54
C SER A 307 -42.95 -3.46 -42.70
N ILE A 308 -43.30 -4.75 -42.51
CA ILE A 308 -44.67 -5.30 -42.60
C ILE A 308 -44.70 -6.86 -42.35
N ILE A 309 -45.65 -7.31 -41.51
CA ILE A 309 -46.54 -8.53 -41.59
C ILE A 309 -46.01 -9.98 -41.30
N THR A 310 -46.53 -10.51 -40.18
CA THR A 310 -47.30 -11.78 -40.00
C THR A 310 -46.77 -13.12 -40.53
N ARG A 311 -46.39 -14.02 -39.60
CA ARG A 311 -47.04 -15.31 -39.30
C ARG A 311 -46.41 -15.97 -38.08
#